data_AF-A0A7L9FIV4-F1
#
_entry.id   AF-A0A7L9FIV4-F1
#
_cell.length_a   1.000
_cell.length_b   1.000
_cell.length_c   1.000
_cell.angle_alpha   90.00
_cell.angle_beta   90.00
_cell.angle_gamma   90.00
#
_symmetry.space_group_name_H-M   'P 1'
#
loop_
_entity.id
_entity.type
_entity.pdbx_description
1 polymer ?
#
loop_
_entity_poly.entity_id
_entity_poly.type
_entity_poly.pdbx_seq_one_letter_code
_entity_poly.pdbx_strand_id
1 'polypeptide(L)'
;MMMARGHVGLALALYSLFLALYPGRLSDMYVFILMMVYVGFATLPDIDIRLLVKHRGVTHSLVGAVLSGLFGLAITYPAYPNRLDYALVSFAGGFAATLTHMLGDVFTYSKFKPLYPLSHKEVALGLFASSDPRVNNILARAGLSAFTVAFMHKAMVDTGVYENIPLGAALLWAVTLGAVGAVLSGQSPRAVSSRLLKAVELAPNPPTARRARSADDYFKRVDDYYRSIERSLNNYYRSVERSLSDYYRSFESSFSGSTGGRKRRKRK
;
A
#
# COMPACT_ATOMS: atom_id res chain seq x y z
N MET A 1 -8.75 13.31 9.64
CA MET A 1 -7.88 12.55 8.71
C MET A 1 -8.07 11.07 8.96
N MET A 2 -8.23 10.28 7.91
CA MET A 2 -8.24 8.81 8.05
C MET A 2 -6.80 8.34 8.37
N MET A 3 -6.63 7.20 9.03
CA MET A 3 -5.29 6.78 9.44
C MET A 3 -4.50 6.31 8.22
N ALA A 4 -3.18 6.48 8.24
CA ALA A 4 -2.27 6.05 7.17
C ALA A 4 -2.56 4.61 6.69
N ARG A 5 -2.76 3.68 7.63
CA ARG A 5 -3.11 2.28 7.33
C ARG A 5 -4.39 2.11 6.51
N GLY A 6 -5.40 2.96 6.75
CA GLY A 6 -6.66 2.94 6.00
C GLY A 6 -6.46 3.42 4.56
N HIS A 7 -5.68 4.50 4.36
CA HIS A 7 -5.37 5.02 3.02
C HIS A 7 -4.52 4.04 2.21
N VAL A 8 -3.48 3.47 2.83
CA VAL A 8 -2.65 2.43 2.20
C VAL A 8 -3.49 1.19 1.86
N GLY A 9 -4.41 0.78 2.75
CA GLY A 9 -5.36 -0.29 2.48
C GLY A 9 -6.23 -0.02 1.26
N LEU A 10 -6.86 1.15 1.18
CA LEU A 10 -7.67 1.55 0.05
C LEU A 10 -6.85 1.61 -1.25
N ALA A 11 -5.63 2.15 -1.19
CA ALA A 11 -4.72 2.16 -2.33
C ALA A 11 -4.42 0.72 -2.79
N LEU A 12 -4.01 -0.18 -1.90
CA LEU A 12 -3.76 -1.59 -2.25
C LEU A 12 -5.01 -2.27 -2.85
N ALA A 13 -6.20 -1.98 -2.35
CA ALA A 13 -7.44 -2.51 -2.91
C ALA A 13 -7.65 -2.05 -4.36
N LEU A 14 -7.55 -0.75 -4.64
CA LEU A 14 -7.72 -0.24 -6.01
C LEU A 14 -6.59 -0.65 -6.95
N TYR A 15 -5.35 -0.72 -6.45
CA TYR A 15 -4.22 -1.23 -7.21
C TYR A 15 -4.40 -2.71 -7.55
N SER A 16 -4.99 -3.51 -6.66
CA SER A 16 -5.30 -4.91 -6.93
C SER A 16 -6.27 -5.09 -8.09
N LEU A 17 -7.26 -4.20 -8.21
CA LEU A 17 -8.19 -4.19 -9.35
C LEU A 17 -7.46 -3.86 -10.65
N PHE A 18 -6.60 -2.83 -10.64
CA PHE A 18 -5.74 -2.51 -11.77
C PHE A 18 -4.88 -3.72 -12.17
N LEU A 19 -4.20 -4.34 -11.22
CA LEU A 19 -3.28 -5.45 -11.46
C LEU A 19 -4.00 -6.68 -12.05
N ALA A 20 -5.21 -6.97 -11.57
CA ALA A 20 -6.03 -8.06 -12.08
C ALA A 20 -6.47 -7.84 -13.55
N LEU A 21 -6.67 -6.59 -13.96
CA LEU A 21 -7.11 -6.21 -15.30
C LEU A 21 -5.94 -5.85 -16.25
N TYR A 22 -4.71 -5.73 -15.72
CA TYR A 22 -3.55 -5.33 -16.51
C TYR A 22 -3.22 -6.40 -17.57
N PRO A 23 -3.16 -6.03 -18.87
CA PRO A 23 -2.99 -7.02 -19.95
C PRO A 23 -1.54 -7.51 -20.11
N GLY A 24 -0.55 -6.74 -19.66
CA GLY A 24 0.87 -7.08 -19.77
C GLY A 24 1.32 -8.10 -18.73
N ARG A 25 2.63 -8.23 -18.48
CA ARG A 25 3.17 -9.17 -17.48
C ARG A 25 3.44 -8.46 -16.16
N LEU A 26 3.42 -9.20 -15.06
CA LEU A 26 3.83 -8.76 -13.73
C LEU A 26 5.28 -8.27 -13.72
N SER A 27 6.13 -8.83 -14.59
CA SER A 27 7.52 -8.39 -14.79
C SER A 27 7.66 -7.03 -15.46
N ASP A 28 6.57 -6.46 -15.99
CA ASP A 28 6.62 -5.18 -16.70
C ASP A 28 6.99 -4.05 -15.73
N MET A 29 8.00 -3.26 -16.10
CA MET A 29 8.48 -2.16 -15.28
C MET A 29 7.38 -1.14 -14.95
N TYR A 30 6.41 -0.95 -15.86
CA TYR A 30 5.26 -0.07 -15.64
C TYR A 30 4.46 -0.45 -14.39
N VAL A 31 4.27 -1.75 -14.14
CA VAL A 31 3.54 -2.28 -12.99
C VAL A 31 4.30 -1.93 -11.70
N PHE A 32 5.60 -2.17 -11.67
CA PHE A 32 6.42 -1.87 -10.50
C PHE A 32 6.50 -0.38 -10.19
N ILE A 33 6.75 0.44 -11.21
CA ILE A 33 6.82 1.90 -11.07
C ILE A 33 5.47 2.43 -10.57
N LEU A 34 4.37 2.02 -11.19
CA LEU A 34 3.04 2.43 -10.78
C LEU A 34 2.77 2.01 -9.32
N MET A 35 3.05 0.76 -8.94
CA MET A 35 2.86 0.27 -7.57
C MET A 35 3.63 1.10 -6.55
N MET A 36 4.92 1.34 -6.80
CA MET A 36 5.80 2.05 -5.88
C MET A 36 5.33 3.49 -5.66
N VAL A 37 5.03 4.21 -6.74
CA VAL A 37 4.59 5.60 -6.63
C VAL A 37 3.16 5.66 -6.07
N TYR A 38 2.24 4.86 -6.60
CA TYR A 38 0.83 4.91 -6.23
C TYR A 38 0.60 4.54 -4.75
N VAL A 39 1.17 3.42 -4.28
CA VAL A 39 1.04 3.00 -2.88
C VAL A 39 1.92 3.86 -1.98
N GLY A 40 3.14 4.19 -2.43
CA GLY A 40 4.06 5.04 -1.66
C GLY A 40 3.52 6.45 -1.42
N PHE A 41 2.73 6.99 -2.35
CA PHE A 41 2.12 8.32 -2.24
C PHE A 41 0.72 8.31 -1.62
N ALA A 42 0.21 7.15 -1.18
CA ALA A 42 -1.15 7.03 -0.64
C ALA A 42 -1.43 7.96 0.58
N THR A 43 -0.38 8.35 1.30
CA THR A 43 -0.45 9.27 2.46
C THR A 43 0.29 10.58 2.20
N LEU A 44 0.71 10.85 0.96
CA LEU A 44 1.44 12.06 0.63
C LEU A 44 0.64 13.34 0.93
N PRO A 45 -0.69 13.41 0.68
CA PRO A 45 -1.47 14.62 1.01
C PRO A 45 -1.36 15.05 2.47
N ASP A 46 -1.29 14.09 3.41
CA ASP A 46 -1.20 14.33 4.85
C ASP A 46 0.17 14.84 5.33
N ILE A 47 1.15 14.93 4.42
CA ILE A 47 2.44 15.56 4.75
C ILE A 47 2.25 17.03 5.16
N ASP A 48 1.14 17.66 4.75
CA ASP A 48 0.77 19.01 5.17
C ASP A 48 0.72 19.20 6.69
N ILE A 49 0.29 18.18 7.45
CA ILE A 49 0.30 18.21 8.91
C ILE A 49 1.73 18.36 9.44
N ARG A 50 2.68 17.63 8.85
CA ARG A 50 4.10 17.69 9.25
C ARG A 50 4.76 18.99 8.78
N LEU A 51 4.35 19.50 7.63
CA LEU A 51 4.85 20.76 7.06
C LEU A 51 4.17 21.99 7.66
N LEU A 52 3.23 21.82 8.60
CA LEU A 52 2.44 22.89 9.21
C LEU A 52 1.70 23.77 8.18
N VAL A 53 1.40 23.20 7.01
CA VAL A 53 0.55 23.82 6.00
C VAL A 53 -0.90 23.55 6.37
N LYS A 54 -1.82 24.41 5.93
CA LYS A 54 -3.26 24.20 6.15
C LYS A 54 -3.69 22.82 5.66
N HIS A 55 -3.99 21.93 6.61
CA HIS A 55 -4.50 20.60 6.33
C HIS A 55 -5.82 20.66 5.56
N ARG A 56 -5.99 19.79 4.55
CA ARG A 56 -7.14 19.78 3.62
C ARG A 56 -7.31 21.04 2.77
N GLY A 57 -6.19 21.72 2.50
CA GLY A 57 -6.07 22.78 1.51
C GLY A 57 -5.69 22.24 0.13
N VAL A 58 -4.59 22.76 -0.43
CA VAL A 58 -4.09 22.41 -1.77
C VAL A 58 -3.70 20.93 -1.88
N THR A 59 -3.15 20.34 -0.82
CA THR A 59 -2.70 18.94 -0.79
C THR A 59 -3.85 17.94 -0.98
N HIS A 60 -5.07 18.29 -0.57
CA HIS A 60 -6.27 17.46 -0.69
C HIS A 60 -7.21 18.02 -1.76
N SER A 61 -6.65 18.40 -2.90
CA SER A 61 -7.42 18.90 -4.04
C SER A 61 -6.89 18.33 -5.35
N LEU A 62 -7.60 18.59 -6.44
CA LEU A 62 -7.18 18.22 -7.79
C LEU A 62 -5.84 18.87 -8.17
N VAL A 63 -5.57 20.07 -7.68
CA VAL A 63 -4.25 20.71 -7.84
C VAL A 63 -3.18 19.92 -7.08
N GLY A 64 -3.46 19.52 -5.84
CA GLY A 64 -2.58 18.62 -5.08
C GLY A 64 -2.31 17.30 -5.80
N ALA A 65 -3.32 16.73 -6.46
CA ALA A 65 -3.16 15.52 -7.26
C ALA A 65 -2.23 15.73 -8.45
N VAL A 66 -2.38 16.84 -9.19
CA VAL A 66 -1.46 17.18 -10.29
C VAL A 66 -0.04 17.37 -9.76
N LEU A 67 0.15 18.09 -8.65
CA LEU A 67 1.45 18.28 -8.03
C LEU A 67 2.09 16.95 -7.58
N SER A 68 1.31 16.05 -7.01
CA SER A 68 1.76 14.71 -6.64
C SER A 68 2.20 13.89 -7.86
N GLY A 69 1.44 13.96 -8.97
CA GLY A 69 1.85 13.36 -10.23
C GLY A 69 3.16 13.96 -10.77
N LEU A 70 3.26 15.29 -10.80
CA LEU A 70 4.50 15.98 -11.22
C LEU A 70 5.69 15.58 -10.35
N PHE A 71 5.48 15.37 -9.05
CA PHE A 71 6.52 14.90 -8.15
C PHE A 71 6.96 13.47 -8.48
N GLY A 72 6.02 12.55 -8.75
CA GLY A 72 6.35 11.19 -9.21
C GLY A 72 7.12 11.19 -10.54
N LEU A 73 6.71 12.03 -11.49
CA LEU A 73 7.40 12.27 -12.76
C LEU A 73 8.84 12.75 -12.51
N ALA A 74 9.01 13.79 -11.68
CA ALA A 74 10.29 14.39 -11.37
C ALA A 74 11.28 13.43 -10.69
N ILE A 75 10.79 12.45 -9.93
CA ILE A 75 11.62 11.38 -9.36
C ILE A 75 12.07 10.39 -10.43
N THR A 76 11.18 10.06 -11.37
CA THR A 76 11.39 8.92 -12.29
C THR A 76 12.15 9.32 -13.54
N TYR A 77 11.90 10.52 -14.07
CA TYR A 77 12.53 10.98 -15.31
C TYR A 77 14.08 11.01 -15.24
N PRO A 78 14.73 11.50 -14.16
CA PRO A 78 16.19 11.48 -14.06
C PRO A 78 16.77 10.06 -13.96
N ALA A 79 16.01 9.10 -13.40
CA ALA A 79 16.45 7.71 -13.29
C ALA A 79 16.35 6.98 -14.64
N TYR A 80 15.44 7.41 -15.52
CA TYR A 80 15.21 6.80 -16.84
C TYR A 80 15.00 7.88 -17.92
N PRO A 81 16.04 8.64 -18.28
CA PRO A 81 15.90 9.85 -19.12
C PRO A 81 15.36 9.58 -20.53
N ASN A 82 15.58 8.37 -21.06
CA ASN A 82 15.09 7.95 -22.38
C ASN A 82 13.73 7.24 -22.32
N ARG A 83 13.07 7.23 -21.15
CA ARG A 83 11.80 6.52 -20.90
C ARG A 83 10.74 7.48 -20.35
N LEU A 84 10.29 8.40 -21.21
CA LEU A 84 9.21 9.33 -20.86
C LEU A 84 7.92 8.57 -20.45
N ASP A 85 7.66 7.42 -21.06
CA ASP A 85 6.61 6.48 -20.71
C ASP A 85 6.64 6.08 -19.22
N TYR A 86 7.83 5.79 -18.67
CA TYR A 86 7.97 5.48 -17.23
C TYR A 86 7.67 6.70 -16.36
N ALA A 87 8.13 7.88 -16.76
CA ALA A 87 7.87 9.11 -16.03
C ALA A 87 6.37 9.49 -16.05
N LEU A 88 5.68 9.24 -17.17
CA LEU A 88 4.23 9.43 -17.30
C LEU A 88 3.44 8.41 -16.47
N VAL A 89 3.90 7.17 -16.36
CA VAL A 89 3.31 6.18 -15.45
C VAL A 89 3.48 6.60 -13.98
N SER A 90 4.64 7.15 -13.61
CA SER A 90 4.82 7.74 -12.28
C SER A 90 3.95 8.97 -12.04
N PHE A 91 3.74 9.81 -13.07
CA PHE A 91 2.77 10.89 -12.99
C PHE A 91 1.37 10.35 -12.70
N ALA A 92 0.92 9.36 -13.47
CA ALA A 92 -0.38 8.72 -13.28
C ALA A 92 -0.48 8.09 -11.88
N GLY A 93 0.59 7.46 -11.39
CA GLY A 93 0.67 6.89 -10.05
C GLY A 93 0.48 7.92 -8.94
N GLY A 94 1.24 9.02 -8.97
CA GLY A 94 1.13 10.06 -7.94
C GLY A 94 -0.22 10.79 -7.99
N PHE A 95 -0.69 11.09 -9.20
CA PHE A 95 -2.01 11.68 -9.42
C PHE A 95 -3.13 10.80 -8.86
N ALA A 96 -3.15 9.52 -9.26
CA ALA A 96 -4.18 8.57 -8.81
C ALA A 96 -4.06 8.25 -7.32
N ALA A 97 -2.86 8.26 -6.73
CA ALA A 97 -2.68 8.10 -5.29
C ALA A 97 -3.39 9.19 -4.50
N THR A 98 -3.25 10.44 -4.94
CA THR A 98 -3.92 11.59 -4.31
C THR A 98 -5.44 11.55 -4.53
N LEU A 99 -5.90 11.14 -5.71
CA LEU A 99 -7.34 10.93 -5.94
C LEU A 99 -7.91 9.85 -5.01
N THR A 100 -7.19 8.76 -4.82
CA THR A 100 -7.59 7.66 -3.94
C THR A 100 -7.56 8.07 -2.47
N HIS A 101 -6.57 8.88 -2.09
CA HIS A 101 -6.52 9.50 -0.78
C HIS A 101 -7.79 10.34 -0.53
N MET A 102 -8.11 11.24 -1.45
CA MET A 102 -9.34 12.06 -1.39
C MET A 102 -10.60 11.20 -1.38
N LEU A 103 -10.66 10.11 -2.16
CA LEU A 103 -11.77 9.17 -2.15
C LEU A 103 -11.98 8.55 -0.75
N GLY A 104 -10.89 8.17 -0.09
CA GLY A 104 -10.94 7.74 1.31
C GLY A 104 -11.49 8.82 2.23
N ASP A 105 -11.05 10.06 2.06
CA ASP A 105 -11.50 11.21 2.84
C ASP A 105 -12.98 11.55 2.61
N VAL A 106 -13.50 11.38 1.37
CA VAL A 106 -14.92 11.52 1.01
C VAL A 106 -15.80 10.60 1.86
N PHE A 107 -15.37 9.37 2.14
CA PHE A 107 -16.16 8.44 2.96
C PHE A 107 -16.23 8.83 4.44
N THR A 108 -15.35 9.72 4.91
CA THR A 108 -15.34 10.11 6.32
C THR A 108 -16.35 11.22 6.62
N TYR A 109 -16.64 11.44 7.91
CA TYR A 109 -17.42 12.62 8.36
C TYR A 109 -16.72 13.96 8.12
N SER A 110 -15.44 13.94 7.76
CA SER A 110 -14.69 15.18 7.64
C SER A 110 -14.78 15.78 6.24
N LYS A 111 -15.27 17.02 6.18
CA LYS A 111 -15.40 17.75 4.92
C LYS A 111 -14.04 18.25 4.42
N PHE A 112 -13.89 18.29 3.10
CA PHE A 112 -12.76 18.91 2.41
C PHE A 112 -13.21 19.51 1.06
N LYS A 113 -12.32 20.24 0.38
CA LYS A 113 -12.61 21.03 -0.83
C LYS A 113 -11.83 20.47 -2.04
N PRO A 114 -12.39 19.50 -2.80
CA PRO A 114 -11.63 18.78 -3.85
C PRO A 114 -11.14 19.68 -4.98
N LEU A 115 -11.82 20.80 -5.21
CA LEU A 115 -11.51 21.74 -6.29
C LEU A 115 -10.79 23.01 -5.78
N TYR A 116 -10.29 23.02 -4.54
CA TYR A 116 -9.51 24.16 -4.04
C TYR A 116 -8.20 24.34 -4.86
N PRO A 117 -7.80 25.56 -5.23
CA PRO A 117 -8.37 26.87 -4.87
C PRO A 117 -9.47 27.39 -5.81
N LEU A 118 -9.84 26.65 -6.86
CA LEU A 118 -10.83 27.08 -7.86
C LEU A 118 -12.26 27.11 -7.30
N SER A 119 -12.58 26.23 -6.36
CA SER A 119 -13.87 26.22 -5.67
C SER A 119 -13.71 25.88 -4.19
N HIS A 120 -14.57 26.48 -3.38
CA HIS A 120 -14.64 26.25 -1.95
C HIS A 120 -15.74 25.28 -1.53
N LYS A 121 -16.41 24.62 -2.47
CA LYS A 121 -17.47 23.65 -2.17
C LYS A 121 -16.91 22.46 -1.40
N GLU A 122 -17.55 22.16 -0.28
CA GLU A 122 -17.17 21.06 0.59
C GLU A 122 -17.91 19.77 0.23
N VAL A 123 -17.22 18.65 0.33
CA VAL A 123 -17.81 17.31 0.12
C VAL A 123 -17.45 16.38 1.30
N ALA A 124 -18.41 15.52 1.64
CA ALA A 124 -18.26 14.36 2.51
C ALA A 124 -19.53 13.50 2.35
N LEU A 125 -19.37 12.19 2.21
CA LEU A 125 -20.47 11.21 2.31
C LEU A 125 -20.80 10.87 3.76
N GLY A 126 -19.81 10.96 4.66
CA GLY A 126 -20.03 10.74 6.09
C GLY A 126 -20.51 9.34 6.42
N LEU A 127 -19.77 8.32 5.99
CA LEU A 127 -20.08 6.92 6.30
C LEU A 127 -19.47 6.47 7.63
N PHE A 128 -18.30 6.99 8.00
CA PHE A 128 -17.61 6.63 9.23
C PHE A 128 -16.68 7.73 9.77
N ALA A 129 -16.30 7.60 11.04
CA ALA A 129 -15.33 8.50 11.66
C ALA A 129 -13.92 8.19 11.13
N SER A 130 -13.19 9.22 10.72
CA SER A 130 -11.85 9.04 10.16
C SER A 130 -10.87 8.44 11.19
N SER A 131 -11.12 8.68 12.48
CA SER A 131 -10.36 8.17 13.61
C SER A 131 -10.79 6.77 14.08
N ASP A 132 -11.77 6.11 13.46
CA ASP A 132 -12.21 4.79 13.90
C ASP A 132 -11.13 3.72 13.60
N PRO A 133 -10.48 3.13 14.61
CA PRO A 133 -9.43 2.13 14.40
C PRO A 133 -9.93 0.87 13.69
N ARG A 134 -11.20 0.49 13.86
CA ARG A 134 -11.78 -0.73 13.30
C ARG A 134 -11.92 -0.63 11.79
N VAL A 135 -12.51 0.46 11.31
CA VAL A 135 -12.68 0.70 9.86
C VAL A 135 -11.32 0.77 9.16
N ASN A 136 -10.39 1.54 9.74
CA ASN A 136 -9.03 1.65 9.21
C ASN A 136 -8.30 0.30 9.14
N ASN A 137 -8.48 -0.56 10.15
CA ASN A 137 -7.92 -1.92 10.15
C ASN A 137 -8.59 -2.84 9.14
N ILE A 138 -9.90 -2.74 8.96
CA ILE A 138 -10.63 -3.52 7.96
C ILE A 138 -10.17 -3.13 6.56
N LEU A 139 -10.09 -1.83 6.25
CA LEU A 139 -9.58 -1.34 4.96
C LEU A 139 -8.14 -1.81 4.70
N ALA A 140 -7.26 -1.70 5.71
CA ALA A 140 -5.88 -2.18 5.61
C ALA A 140 -5.81 -3.69 5.30
N ARG A 141 -6.54 -4.52 6.05
CA ARG A 141 -6.55 -5.97 5.87
C ARG A 141 -7.18 -6.38 4.55
N ALA A 142 -8.34 -5.82 4.23
CA ALA A 142 -9.05 -6.11 2.98
C ALA A 142 -8.21 -5.72 1.76
N GLY A 143 -7.59 -4.54 1.78
CA GLY A 143 -6.69 -4.10 0.71
C GLY A 143 -5.48 -4.98 0.53
N LEU A 144 -4.80 -5.34 1.62
CA LEU A 144 -3.66 -6.26 1.57
C LEU A 144 -4.06 -7.65 1.05
N SER A 145 -5.20 -8.18 1.51
CA SER A 145 -5.73 -9.46 1.04
C SER A 145 -6.06 -9.41 -0.46
N ALA A 146 -6.77 -8.37 -0.92
CA ALA A 146 -7.10 -8.21 -2.33
C ALA A 146 -5.85 -8.08 -3.21
N PHE A 147 -4.86 -7.28 -2.78
CA PHE A 147 -3.57 -7.17 -3.44
C PHE A 147 -2.84 -8.51 -3.54
N THR A 148 -2.75 -9.24 -2.43
CA THR A 148 -2.08 -10.55 -2.40
C THR A 148 -2.73 -11.51 -3.40
N VAL A 149 -4.06 -11.55 -3.43
CA VAL A 149 -4.81 -12.40 -4.36
C VAL A 149 -4.56 -12.00 -5.82
N ALA A 150 -4.68 -10.70 -6.14
CA ALA A 150 -4.47 -10.22 -7.50
C ALA A 150 -3.03 -10.45 -7.97
N PHE A 151 -2.04 -10.25 -7.09
CA PHE A 151 -0.64 -10.53 -7.37
C PHE A 151 -0.40 -12.01 -7.63
N MET A 152 -0.92 -12.90 -6.79
CA MET A 152 -0.78 -14.36 -6.97
C MET A 152 -1.48 -14.83 -8.25
N HIS A 153 -2.68 -14.33 -8.51
CA HIS A 153 -3.39 -14.57 -9.77
C HIS A 153 -2.52 -14.16 -10.95
N LYS A 154 -2.00 -12.93 -10.96
CA LYS A 154 -1.19 -12.44 -12.07
C LYS A 154 0.10 -13.25 -12.25
N ALA A 155 0.79 -13.58 -11.16
CA ALA A 155 1.98 -14.41 -11.20
C ALA A 155 1.70 -15.82 -11.77
N MET A 156 0.56 -16.42 -11.41
CA MET A 156 0.13 -17.72 -11.95
C MET A 156 -0.23 -17.65 -13.44
N VAL A 157 -0.88 -16.56 -13.89
CA VAL A 157 -1.14 -16.31 -15.32
C VAL A 157 0.19 -16.22 -16.08
N ASP A 158 1.13 -15.39 -15.62
CA ASP A 158 2.38 -15.14 -16.33
C ASP A 158 3.33 -16.35 -16.40
N THR A 159 3.17 -17.29 -15.47
CA THR A 159 3.94 -18.55 -15.42
C THR A 159 3.23 -19.71 -16.12
N GLY A 160 2.03 -19.50 -16.67
CA GLY A 160 1.27 -20.55 -17.36
C GLY A 160 0.73 -21.64 -16.42
N VAL A 161 0.66 -21.38 -15.10
CA VAL A 161 0.16 -22.37 -14.12
C VAL A 161 -1.32 -22.69 -14.36
N TYR A 162 -2.12 -21.71 -14.81
CA TYR A 162 -3.54 -21.91 -15.09
C TYR A 162 -3.81 -22.83 -16.28
N GLU A 163 -2.93 -22.83 -17.29
CA GLU A 163 -3.05 -23.71 -18.46
C GLU A 163 -2.86 -25.18 -18.07
N ASN A 164 -2.20 -25.43 -16.93
CA ASN A 164 -1.79 -26.77 -16.50
C ASN A 164 -2.63 -27.33 -15.33
N ILE A 165 -3.46 -26.52 -14.65
CA ILE A 165 -4.13 -26.96 -13.41
C ILE A 165 -5.52 -26.30 -13.22
N PRO A 166 -6.65 -27.00 -13.51
CA PRO A 166 -7.99 -26.56 -13.11
C PRO A 166 -8.15 -26.42 -11.58
N LEU A 167 -7.38 -27.20 -10.81
CA LEU A 167 -7.26 -27.08 -9.34
C LEU A 167 -6.57 -25.78 -8.87
N GLY A 168 -5.72 -25.14 -9.68
CA GLY A 168 -4.99 -23.92 -9.28
C GLY A 168 -5.92 -22.71 -9.17
N ALA A 169 -6.86 -22.60 -10.11
CA ALA A 169 -7.95 -21.62 -10.03
C ALA A 169 -8.87 -21.90 -8.83
N ALA A 170 -9.26 -23.15 -8.61
CA ALA A 170 -10.12 -23.52 -7.48
C ALA A 170 -9.46 -23.24 -6.11
N LEU A 171 -8.16 -23.54 -5.96
CA LEU A 171 -7.42 -23.25 -4.71
C LEU A 171 -7.26 -21.74 -4.50
N LEU A 172 -6.96 -20.98 -5.55
CA LEU A 172 -6.83 -19.53 -5.43
C LEU A 172 -8.18 -18.90 -5.06
N TRP A 173 -9.28 -19.31 -5.69
CA TRP A 173 -10.62 -18.86 -5.30
C TRP A 173 -10.96 -19.26 -3.86
N ALA A 174 -10.63 -20.48 -3.41
CA ALA A 174 -10.86 -20.92 -2.04
C ALA A 174 -10.05 -20.14 -1.00
N VAL A 175 -8.78 -19.84 -1.29
CA VAL A 175 -7.91 -19.03 -0.42
C VAL A 175 -8.37 -17.57 -0.41
N THR A 176 -8.78 -17.04 -1.56
CA THR A 176 -9.31 -15.68 -1.73
C THR A 176 -10.60 -15.51 -0.93
N LEU A 177 -11.57 -16.39 -1.16
CA LEU A 177 -12.86 -16.38 -0.46
C LEU A 177 -12.68 -16.67 1.04
N GLY A 178 -11.74 -17.54 1.40
CA GLY A 178 -11.38 -17.81 2.79
C GLY A 178 -10.75 -16.60 3.48
N ALA A 179 -9.79 -15.94 2.86
CA ALA A 179 -9.15 -14.74 3.41
C ALA A 179 -10.13 -13.56 3.51
N VAL A 180 -10.93 -13.32 2.46
CA VAL A 180 -11.99 -12.32 2.47
C VAL A 180 -13.03 -12.63 3.54
N GLY A 181 -13.48 -13.88 3.64
CA GLY A 181 -14.38 -14.35 4.68
C GLY A 181 -13.83 -14.12 6.08
N ALA A 182 -12.56 -14.46 6.33
CA ALA A 182 -11.89 -14.26 7.61
C ALA A 182 -11.83 -12.79 8.01
N VAL A 183 -11.50 -11.91 7.05
CA VAL A 183 -11.41 -10.46 7.26
C VAL A 183 -12.78 -9.86 7.57
N LEU A 184 -13.82 -10.27 6.82
CA LEU A 184 -15.19 -9.78 7.00
C LEU A 184 -15.82 -10.30 8.30
N SER A 185 -15.51 -11.53 8.72
CA SER A 185 -16.07 -12.13 9.94
C SER A 185 -15.24 -11.82 11.21
N GLY A 186 -14.14 -11.08 11.10
CA GLY A 186 -13.21 -10.83 12.21
C GLY A 186 -12.53 -12.09 12.75
N GLN A 187 -12.51 -13.19 11.99
CA GLN A 187 -11.93 -14.47 12.42
C GLN A 187 -10.43 -14.51 12.08
N SER A 188 -9.66 -15.26 12.89
CA SER A 188 -8.24 -15.41 12.62
C SER A 188 -8.01 -16.27 11.36
N PRO A 189 -6.99 -15.95 10.53
CA PRO A 189 -6.66 -16.74 9.34
C PRO A 189 -6.47 -18.24 9.61
N ARG A 190 -6.03 -18.61 10.83
CA ARG A 190 -5.88 -20.00 11.30
C ARG A 190 -7.21 -20.75 11.44
N ALA A 191 -8.28 -20.07 11.83
CA ALA A 191 -9.59 -20.68 11.97
C ALA A 191 -10.21 -21.00 10.60
N VAL A 192 -9.89 -20.21 9.58
CA VAL A 192 -10.35 -20.45 8.21
C VAL A 192 -9.50 -21.50 7.50
N SER A 193 -8.17 -21.48 7.67
CA SER A 193 -7.29 -22.51 7.10
C SER A 193 -7.59 -23.90 7.63
N SER A 194 -7.83 -24.06 8.94
CA SER A 194 -8.20 -25.35 9.53
C SER A 194 -9.54 -25.90 9.02
N ARG A 195 -10.52 -25.03 8.74
CA ARG A 195 -11.80 -25.43 8.15
C ARG A 195 -11.68 -25.82 6.69
N LEU A 196 -10.89 -25.09 5.91
CA LEU A 196 -10.61 -25.42 4.51
C LEU A 196 -9.86 -26.76 4.39
N LEU A 197 -8.86 -27.00 5.25
CA LEU A 197 -8.17 -28.30 5.34
C LEU A 197 -9.14 -29.44 5.66
N LYS A 198 -10.03 -29.24 6.64
CA LYS A 198 -11.04 -30.22 7.01
C LYS A 198 -12.07 -30.47 5.89
N ALA A 199 -12.42 -29.44 5.10
CA ALA A 199 -13.30 -29.57 3.95
C ALA A 199 -12.63 -30.34 2.78
N VAL A 200 -11.32 -30.19 2.61
CA VAL A 200 -10.52 -30.96 1.63
C VAL A 200 -10.38 -32.43 2.08
N GLU A 201 -10.26 -32.70 3.37
CA GLU A 201 -10.27 -34.07 3.92
C GLU A 201 -11.63 -34.77 3.79
N LEU A 202 -12.73 -34.03 3.84
CA LEU A 202 -14.10 -34.56 3.74
C LEU A 202 -14.60 -34.68 2.28
N ALA A 203 -13.79 -34.30 1.29
CA ALA A 203 -14.16 -34.43 -0.12
C ALA A 203 -14.30 -35.92 -0.51
N PRO A 204 -15.23 -36.28 -1.42
CA PRO A 204 -15.57 -37.68 -1.74
C PRO A 204 -14.41 -38.53 -2.31
N ASN A 205 -13.29 -37.89 -2.67
CA ASN A 205 -12.03 -38.53 -3.00
C ASN A 205 -10.89 -37.85 -2.22
N PRO A 206 -10.66 -38.21 -0.95
CA PRO A 206 -9.62 -37.55 -0.16
C PRO A 206 -8.24 -37.82 -0.79
N PRO A 207 -7.35 -36.81 -0.81
CA PRO A 207 -6.00 -37.00 -1.33
C PRO A 207 -5.30 -38.13 -0.59
N THR A 208 -4.65 -39.04 -1.33
CA THR A 208 -3.85 -40.12 -0.73
C THR A 208 -2.87 -39.56 0.31
N ALA A 209 -2.51 -40.34 1.33
CA ALA A 209 -1.63 -39.90 2.44
C ALA A 209 -0.28 -39.28 1.98
N ARG A 210 0.12 -39.52 0.73
CA ARG A 210 1.27 -38.89 0.06
C ARG A 210 0.98 -37.46 -0.42
N ARG A 211 -0.21 -37.20 -0.96
CA ARG A 211 -0.69 -35.86 -1.36
C ARG A 211 -1.03 -35.00 -0.14
N ALA A 212 -1.62 -35.56 0.92
CA ALA A 212 -1.86 -34.85 2.18
C ALA A 212 -0.56 -34.34 2.83
N ARG A 213 0.47 -35.20 2.93
CA ARG A 213 1.82 -34.79 3.37
C ARG A 213 2.44 -33.70 2.49
N SER A 214 2.22 -33.76 1.18
CA SER A 214 2.72 -32.71 0.27
C SER A 214 2.02 -31.36 0.48
N ALA A 215 0.75 -31.38 0.89
CA ALA A 215 -0.03 -30.19 1.20
C ALA A 215 0.42 -29.57 2.53
N ASP A 216 0.63 -30.37 3.58
CA ASP A 216 1.17 -29.89 4.86
C ASP A 216 2.56 -29.26 4.68
N ASP A 217 3.42 -29.93 3.92
CA ASP A 217 4.74 -29.41 3.55
C ASP A 217 4.65 -28.12 2.72
N TYR A 218 3.66 -28.02 1.83
CA TYR A 218 3.40 -26.81 1.06
C TYR A 218 2.97 -25.66 1.97
N PHE A 219 1.99 -25.87 2.85
CA PHE A 219 1.51 -24.84 3.77
C PHE A 219 2.60 -24.41 4.76
N LYS A 220 3.43 -25.34 5.23
CA LYS A 220 4.61 -25.02 6.04
C LYS A 220 5.60 -24.13 5.29
N ARG A 221 5.91 -24.46 4.03
CA ARG A 221 6.78 -23.62 3.17
C ARG A 221 6.19 -22.23 2.94
N VAL A 222 4.87 -22.14 2.74
CA VAL A 222 4.16 -20.85 2.61
C VAL A 222 4.25 -20.04 3.91
N ASP A 223 4.05 -20.66 5.07
CA ASP A 223 4.16 -19.99 6.37
C ASP A 223 5.61 -19.52 6.64
N ASP A 224 6.60 -20.34 6.30
CA ASP A 224 8.03 -19.98 6.38
C ASP A 224 8.37 -18.81 5.44
N TYR A 225 7.77 -18.79 4.25
CA TYR A 225 7.91 -17.70 3.28
C TYR A 225 7.29 -16.39 3.80
N TYR A 226 6.08 -16.42 4.35
CA TYR A 226 5.46 -15.26 5.00
C TYR A 226 6.31 -14.71 6.15
N ARG A 227 6.84 -15.59 7.03
CA ARG A 227 7.75 -15.18 8.11
C ARG A 227 9.07 -14.59 7.59
N SER A 228 9.54 -15.03 6.42
CA SER A 228 10.73 -14.48 5.79
C SER A 228 10.49 -13.08 5.23
N ILE A 229 9.33 -12.87 4.59
CA ILE A 229 8.90 -11.54 4.12
C ILE A 229 8.72 -10.59 5.30
N GLU A 230 8.01 -11.02 6.35
CA GLU A 230 7.77 -10.18 7.54
C GLU A 230 9.08 -9.77 8.23
N ARG A 231 10.05 -10.69 8.34
CA ARG A 231 11.40 -10.37 8.83
C ARG A 231 12.12 -9.38 7.93
N SER A 232 12.05 -9.57 6.61
CA SER A 232 12.68 -8.67 5.64
C SER A 232 12.10 -7.26 5.69
N LEU A 233 10.78 -7.13 5.78
CA LEU A 233 10.08 -5.85 5.92
C LEU A 233 10.42 -5.16 7.24
N ASN A 234 10.43 -5.89 8.36
CA ASN A 234 10.83 -5.34 9.65
C ASN A 234 12.29 -4.87 9.68
N ASN A 235 13.19 -5.62 9.02
CA ASN A 235 14.59 -5.23 8.90
C ASN A 235 14.75 -3.97 8.04
N TYR A 236 14.03 -3.89 6.92
CA TYR A 236 14.01 -2.71 6.06
C TYR A 236 13.49 -1.48 6.82
N TYR A 237 12.37 -1.60 7.52
CA TYR A 237 11.79 -0.52 8.32
C TYR A 237 12.77 0.02 9.36
N ARG A 238 13.43 -0.87 10.13
CA ARG A 238 14.47 -0.49 11.09
C ARG A 238 15.67 0.18 10.45
N SER A 239 16.06 -0.25 9.25
CA SER A 239 17.17 0.37 8.52
C SER A 239 16.83 1.81 8.13
N VAL A 240 15.63 2.03 7.59
CA VAL A 240 15.15 3.37 7.22
C VAL A 240 15.04 4.26 8.45
N GLU A 241 14.50 3.75 9.56
CA GLU A 241 14.37 4.49 10.81
C GLU A 241 15.73 4.94 11.37
N ARG A 242 16.75 4.06 11.33
CA ARG A 242 18.13 4.43 11.69
C ARG A 242 18.70 5.49 10.79
N SER A 243 18.60 5.32 9.46
CA SER A 243 19.14 6.30 8.50
C SER A 243 18.51 7.68 8.68
N LEU A 244 17.20 7.73 8.96
CA LEU A 244 16.52 8.98 9.28
C LEU A 244 17.04 9.57 10.60
N SER A 245 17.17 8.77 11.66
CA SER A 245 17.69 9.23 12.95
C SER A 245 19.11 9.79 12.85
N ASP A 246 19.99 9.13 12.10
CA ASP A 246 21.37 9.55 11.88
C ASP A 246 21.43 10.86 11.07
N TYR A 247 20.59 10.99 10.05
CA TYR A 247 20.45 12.24 9.29
C TYR A 247 20.02 13.42 10.18
N TYR A 248 19.03 13.22 11.05
CA TYR A 248 18.56 14.26 11.97
C TYR A 248 19.64 14.68 12.98
N ARG A 249 20.39 13.73 13.55
CA ARG A 249 21.51 14.05 14.46
C ARG A 249 22.61 14.84 13.76
N SER A 250 22.93 14.48 12.52
CA SER A 250 23.90 15.23 11.70
C SER A 250 23.42 16.65 11.43
N PHE A 251 22.14 16.82 11.11
CA PHE A 251 21.52 18.12 10.86
C PHE A 251 21.53 19.03 12.11
N GLU A 252 21.13 18.53 13.28
CA GLU A 252 21.18 19.29 14.54
C GLU A 252 22.60 19.70 14.93
N SER A 253 23.57 18.80 14.76
CA SER A 253 24.97 19.10 15.06
C SER A 253 25.52 20.26 14.22
N SER A 254 25.08 20.35 12.95
CA SER A 254 25.50 21.40 12.00
C SER A 254 24.93 22.78 12.34
N PHE A 255 23.77 22.85 13.02
CA PHE A 255 23.18 24.11 13.50
C PHE A 255 23.73 24.54 14.86
N SER A 256 24.06 23.59 15.75
CA SER A 256 24.62 23.89 17.06
C SER A 256 26.06 24.45 17.02
N GLY A 257 26.81 24.20 15.94
CA GLY A 257 28.17 24.73 15.71
C GLY A 257 28.24 26.21 15.33
N SER A 258 27.11 26.85 14.97
CA SER A 258 27.09 28.22 14.42
C SER A 258 26.89 29.35 15.44
N THR A 259 26.62 29.07 16.72
CA THR A 259 26.23 30.10 17.71
C THR A 259 27.30 30.45 18.75
N GLY A 260 28.48 29.83 18.71
CA GLY A 260 29.55 30.04 19.70
C GLY A 260 30.64 31.02 19.25
N GLY A 261 30.37 32.34 19.17
CA GLY A 261 31.44 33.24 18.72
C GLY A 261 31.20 34.74 18.68
N ARG A 262 30.65 35.39 19.73
CA ARG A 262 30.77 36.86 19.87
C ARG A 262 30.95 37.28 21.33
N LYS A 263 32.18 37.12 21.85
CA LYS A 263 32.61 37.80 23.09
C LYS A 263 32.78 39.30 22.81
N ARG A 264 31.84 40.10 23.33
CA ARG A 264 31.93 41.57 23.43
C ARG A 264 33.21 41.98 24.19
N ARG A 265 34.18 42.59 23.50
CA ARG A 265 35.26 43.38 24.13
C ARG A 265 34.67 44.70 24.62
N LYS A 266 34.60 44.91 25.94
CA LYS A 266 34.38 46.22 26.56
C LYS A 266 35.64 47.07 26.34
N ARG A 267 35.48 48.24 25.70
CA ARG A 267 36.48 49.32 25.72
C ARG A 267 36.39 50.03 27.08
N LYS A 268 37.53 50.19 27.74
CA LYS A 268 37.80 51.27 28.70
C LYS A 268 38.47 52.39 27.92
#